data_AF-A0A0L6UQ05-F1
#
_entry.id   AF-A0A0L6UQ05-F1
#
_cell.length_a   1.000
_cell.length_b   1.000
_cell.length_c   1.000
_cell.angle_alpha   90.00
_cell.angle_beta   90.00
_cell.angle_gamma   90.00
#
_symmetry.space_group_name_H-M   'P 1'
#
loop_
_entity.id
_entity.type
_entity.pdbx_description
1 polymer ?
#
loop_
_entity_poly.entity_id
_entity_poly.type
_entity_poly.pdbx_seq_one_letter_code
_entity_poly.pdbx_strand_id
1 'polypeptide(L)'
;MQIFMPSKPTNLNANQLAPHRKLPQIYLYCQDSQKKLTSQCAQSPSSEAQISSAAPSTPAPESDVVGAKVAHQEATKEDMWQTQVACSQEKLMETKHQNKILKKDSRPVKLISKSEETNTQLSIMTRDLTGLDCEQQEFFQLKHSEIIKQLRRNFSSNPTS
;
A
#
# COMPACT_ATOMS: atom_id res chain seq x y z
N MET A 1 7.93 -53.49 -29.57
CA MET A 1 7.78 -52.97 -28.20
C MET A 1 6.88 -51.74 -28.23
N GLN A 2 5.89 -51.71 -27.32
CA GLN A 2 5.16 -50.56 -26.71
C GLN A 2 4.76 -49.39 -27.64
N ILE A 3 3.50 -49.18 -28.04
CA ILE A 3 2.22 -48.96 -27.31
C ILE A 3 2.33 -47.85 -26.24
N PHE A 4 1.64 -46.70 -26.43
CA PHE A 4 0.45 -46.26 -25.67
C PHE A 4 0.04 -44.81 -26.01
N MET A 5 -1.18 -44.63 -26.51
CA MET A 5 -2.05 -43.44 -26.36
C MET A 5 -2.97 -43.72 -25.14
N PRO A 6 -3.64 -42.77 -24.43
CA PRO A 6 -4.17 -41.49 -24.93
C PRO A 6 -4.22 -40.32 -23.89
N SER A 7 -4.71 -39.14 -24.33
CA SER A 7 -5.66 -38.22 -23.63
C SER A 7 -5.28 -36.72 -23.65
N LYS A 8 -6.23 -35.92 -24.13
CA LYS A 8 -6.51 -34.54 -23.68
C LYS A 8 -7.38 -34.63 -22.39
N PRO A 9 -7.36 -33.66 -21.46
CA PRO A 9 -7.58 -32.25 -21.76
C PRO A 9 -6.59 -31.27 -21.10
N THR A 10 -6.53 -30.11 -21.77
CA THR A 10 -5.95 -28.85 -21.36
C THR A 10 -6.23 -28.53 -19.89
N ASN A 11 -5.21 -28.66 -19.04
CA ASN A 11 -5.20 -28.02 -17.73
C ASN A 11 -4.81 -26.55 -17.96
N LEU A 12 -5.75 -25.64 -17.74
CA LEU A 12 -5.47 -24.20 -17.64
C LEU A 12 -4.50 -23.99 -16.48
N ASN A 13 -3.21 -24.02 -16.80
CA ASN A 13 -2.15 -23.70 -15.87
C ASN A 13 -2.28 -22.20 -15.53
N ALA A 14 -2.60 -21.92 -14.27
CA ALA A 14 -2.71 -20.58 -13.69
C ALA A 14 -1.38 -19.77 -13.67
N ASN A 15 -0.34 -20.22 -14.37
CA ASN A 15 0.94 -19.53 -14.50
C ASN A 15 1.13 -18.78 -15.82
N GLN A 16 0.09 -18.58 -16.63
CA GLN A 16 0.09 -17.47 -17.59
C GLN A 16 -0.21 -16.15 -16.88
N LEU A 17 0.64 -15.79 -15.92
CA LEU A 17 0.61 -14.51 -15.24
C LEU A 17 1.60 -13.58 -15.95
N ALA A 18 1.07 -12.44 -16.38
CA ALA A 18 1.73 -11.35 -17.10
C ALA A 18 3.17 -11.02 -16.62
N PRO A 19 4.03 -10.46 -17.49
CA PRO A 19 5.39 -10.12 -17.14
C PRO A 19 5.45 -9.25 -15.89
N HIS A 20 6.31 -9.65 -14.95
CA HIS A 20 6.56 -9.06 -13.65
C HIS A 20 6.69 -7.54 -13.74
N ARG A 21 5.59 -6.79 -13.58
CA ARG A 21 5.65 -5.35 -13.35
C ARG A 21 6.25 -5.17 -11.97
N LYS A 22 7.51 -4.72 -11.92
CA LYS A 22 8.14 -4.29 -10.66
C LYS A 22 7.24 -3.23 -10.05
N LEU A 23 6.56 -3.59 -8.95
CA LEU A 23 5.74 -2.66 -8.20
C LEU A 23 6.65 -1.56 -7.62
N PRO A 24 6.19 -0.30 -7.55
CA PRO A 24 6.95 0.76 -6.91
C PRO A 24 7.37 0.36 -5.49
N GLN A 25 8.59 0.69 -5.08
CA GLN A 25 9.14 0.37 -3.74
C GLN A 25 8.21 0.77 -2.59
N ILE A 26 7.45 1.85 -2.76
CA ILE A 26 6.46 2.34 -1.79
C ILE A 26 5.34 1.31 -1.56
N TYR A 27 4.90 0.63 -2.61
CA TYR A 27 3.87 -0.41 -2.51
C TYR A 27 4.39 -1.63 -1.73
N LEU A 28 5.64 -2.02 -1.95
CA LEU A 28 6.30 -3.10 -1.20
C LEU A 28 6.48 -2.73 0.27
N TYR A 29 6.87 -1.47 0.57
CA TYR A 29 6.97 -0.96 1.94
C TYR A 29 5.63 -1.01 2.68
N CYS A 30 4.55 -0.59 2.02
CA CYS A 30 3.20 -0.65 2.60
C CYS A 30 2.76 -2.10 2.85
N GLN A 31 3.07 -3.01 1.95
CA GLN A 31 2.67 -4.42 2.06
C GLN A 31 3.45 -5.17 3.14
N ASP A 32 4.77 -4.96 3.24
CA ASP A 32 5.59 -5.59 4.28
C ASP A 32 5.32 -5.04 5.67
N SER A 33 4.98 -3.75 5.78
CA SER A 33 4.54 -3.15 7.04
C SER A 33 3.25 -3.78 7.55
N GLN A 34 2.31 -4.13 6.65
CA GLN A 34 1.09 -4.85 7.04
C GLN A 34 1.34 -6.31 7.41
N LYS A 35 2.22 -7.03 6.70
CA LYS A 35 2.59 -8.42 7.06
C LYS A 35 3.29 -8.51 8.42
N LYS A 36 4.11 -7.52 8.74
CA LYS A 36 4.80 -7.44 10.04
C LYS A 36 3.81 -7.15 11.19
N LEU A 37 2.71 -6.44 10.91
CA LEU A 37 1.64 -6.16 11.87
C LEU A 37 0.73 -7.38 12.15
N THR A 38 0.47 -8.25 11.18
CA THR A 38 -0.38 -9.44 11.38
C THR A 38 0.36 -10.59 12.08
N SER A 39 1.64 -10.84 11.74
CA SER A 39 2.40 -11.91 12.40
C SER A 39 2.73 -11.60 13.87
N GLN A 40 2.82 -10.34 14.27
CA GLN A 40 3.10 -9.97 15.66
C GLN A 40 1.84 -10.03 16.56
N CYS A 41 0.63 -10.17 15.97
CA CYS A 41 -0.64 -10.11 16.70
C CYS A 41 -1.50 -11.40 16.59
N ALA A 42 -1.09 -12.40 15.82
CA ALA A 42 -1.90 -13.60 15.55
C ALA A 42 -1.49 -14.87 16.35
N GLN A 43 -0.97 -14.74 17.58
CA GLN A 43 -0.88 -15.87 18.50
C GLN A 43 -2.05 -15.85 19.48
N SER A 44 -3.18 -16.39 19.05
CA SER A 44 -4.23 -16.90 19.94
C SER A 44 -4.85 -18.13 19.29
N PRO A 45 -4.71 -19.34 19.88
CA PRO A 45 -5.34 -20.52 19.33
C PRO A 45 -6.85 -20.46 19.61
N SER A 46 -7.62 -20.43 18.53
CA SER A 46 -9.05 -20.71 18.53
C SER A 46 -9.25 -22.22 18.65
N SER A 47 -9.93 -22.70 19.70
CA SER A 47 -10.52 -24.03 19.72
C SER A 47 -11.91 -23.97 20.37
N GLU A 48 -12.92 -24.15 19.52
CA GLU A 48 -14.24 -24.65 19.88
C GLU A 48 -14.12 -25.94 20.71
N ALA A 49 -14.93 -26.08 21.76
CA ALA A 49 -15.15 -27.37 22.41
C ALA A 49 -16.66 -27.61 22.56
N GLN A 50 -17.09 -28.71 21.94
CA GLN A 50 -18.45 -29.23 21.86
C GLN A 50 -19.00 -29.67 23.23
N ILE A 51 -20.31 -29.53 23.38
CA ILE A 51 -21.14 -29.95 24.52
C ILE A 51 -21.59 -31.40 24.32
N SER A 52 -21.38 -32.30 25.30
CA SER A 52 -22.15 -33.55 25.60
C SER A 52 -21.33 -34.39 26.61
N SER A 53 -21.81 -35.02 27.68
CA SER A 53 -23.11 -35.25 28.35
C SER A 53 -22.75 -35.69 29.78
N ALA A 54 -23.52 -35.24 30.79
CA ALA A 54 -23.39 -35.66 32.18
C ALA A 54 -24.69 -36.30 32.67
N ALA A 55 -24.58 -37.36 33.50
CA ALA A 55 -25.34 -37.55 34.75
C ALA A 55 -25.17 -39.00 35.31
N PRO A 56 -25.35 -39.26 36.64
CA PRO A 56 -25.98 -38.37 37.62
C PRO A 56 -25.25 -38.15 38.98
N SER A 57 -25.67 -37.06 39.63
CA SER A 57 -25.76 -36.80 41.09
C SER A 57 -24.61 -36.08 41.85
N THR A 58 -24.82 -34.76 41.95
CA THR A 58 -24.40 -33.66 42.88
C THR A 58 -24.63 -34.03 44.37
N PRO A 59 -23.98 -33.43 45.42
CA PRO A 59 -23.66 -32.00 45.54
C PRO A 59 -22.27 -31.54 46.05
N ALA A 60 -21.97 -30.27 45.73
CA ALA A 60 -20.72 -29.49 45.90
C ALA A 60 -20.41 -29.07 47.35
N PRO A 61 -19.17 -28.57 47.61
CA PRO A 61 -18.86 -27.13 47.59
C PRO A 61 -17.60 -26.80 46.72
N GLU A 62 -17.67 -26.02 45.63
CA GLU A 62 -17.41 -24.55 45.50
C GLU A 62 -15.97 -24.10 45.89
N SER A 63 -15.21 -23.23 45.21
CA SER A 63 -15.23 -22.56 43.90
C SER A 63 -13.89 -21.83 43.66
N ASP A 64 -12.74 -22.33 44.13
CA ASP A 64 -11.55 -21.44 44.25
C ASP A 64 -10.54 -21.51 43.09
N VAL A 65 -10.46 -22.64 42.36
CA VAL A 65 -9.47 -22.78 41.27
C VAL A 65 -9.95 -22.16 39.95
N VAL A 66 -11.26 -22.12 39.72
CA VAL A 66 -11.85 -21.58 38.49
C VAL A 66 -11.92 -20.05 38.55
N GLY A 67 -12.25 -19.46 39.71
CA GLY A 67 -12.32 -18.00 39.89
C GLY A 67 -10.98 -17.30 39.73
N ALA A 68 -9.89 -17.87 40.28
CA ALA A 68 -8.56 -17.30 40.16
C ALA A 68 -8.04 -17.32 38.71
N LYS A 69 -8.29 -18.39 37.95
CA LYS A 69 -7.92 -18.47 36.52
C LYS A 69 -8.69 -17.47 35.66
N VAL A 70 -9.97 -17.28 35.93
CA VAL A 70 -10.81 -16.30 35.20
C VAL A 70 -10.37 -14.87 35.52
N ALA A 71 -10.14 -14.54 36.80
CA ALA A 71 -9.65 -13.23 37.22
C ALA A 71 -8.27 -12.89 36.63
N HIS A 72 -7.35 -13.86 36.57
CA HIS A 72 -6.05 -13.67 35.91
C HIS A 72 -6.20 -13.46 34.40
N GLN A 73 -7.14 -14.15 33.75
CA GLN A 73 -7.38 -13.98 32.32
C GLN A 73 -8.01 -12.63 31.99
N GLU A 74 -8.90 -12.12 32.85
CA GLU A 74 -9.49 -10.79 32.74
C GLU A 74 -8.45 -9.69 32.95
N ALA A 75 -7.61 -9.79 33.98
CA ALA A 75 -6.51 -8.86 34.20
C ALA A 75 -5.49 -8.85 33.04
N THR A 76 -5.25 -10.01 32.41
CA THR A 76 -4.38 -10.09 31.23
C THR A 76 -5.01 -9.42 30.01
N LYS A 77 -6.32 -9.61 29.81
CA LYS A 77 -7.05 -8.92 28.73
C LYS A 77 -7.10 -7.41 28.95
N GLU A 78 -7.24 -6.99 30.20
CA GLU A 78 -7.22 -5.58 30.63
C GLU A 78 -5.88 -4.92 30.27
N ASP A 79 -4.77 -5.52 30.70
CA ASP A 79 -3.41 -5.05 30.40
C ASP A 79 -3.11 -5.00 28.90
N MET A 80 -3.62 -6.00 28.15
CA MET A 80 -3.47 -6.05 26.69
C MET A 80 -4.18 -4.90 25.98
N TRP A 81 -5.44 -4.59 26.34
CA TRP A 81 -6.14 -3.50 25.67
C TRP A 81 -5.56 -2.14 26.05
N GLN A 82 -5.13 -1.96 27.30
CA GLN A 82 -4.47 -0.73 27.73
C GLN A 82 -3.18 -0.50 26.95
N THR A 83 -2.37 -1.56 26.78
CA THR A 83 -1.18 -1.55 25.94
C THR A 83 -1.52 -1.20 24.49
N GLN A 84 -2.58 -1.79 23.93
CA GLN A 84 -3.02 -1.51 22.56
C GLN A 84 -3.49 -0.06 22.38
N VAL A 85 -4.20 0.50 23.36
CA VAL A 85 -4.63 1.91 23.35
C VAL A 85 -3.43 2.83 23.42
N ALA A 86 -2.47 2.58 24.31
CA ALA A 86 -1.25 3.38 24.41
C ALA A 86 -0.46 3.37 23.09
N CYS A 87 -0.26 2.18 22.50
CA CYS A 87 0.39 2.03 21.20
C CYS A 87 -0.35 2.77 20.08
N SER A 88 -1.68 2.75 20.11
CA SER A 88 -2.52 3.43 19.10
C SER A 88 -2.43 4.95 19.23
N GLN A 89 -2.40 5.47 20.46
CA GLN A 89 -2.24 6.90 20.72
C GLN A 89 -0.87 7.42 20.26
N GLU A 90 0.21 6.68 20.52
CA GLU A 90 1.55 7.02 20.04
C GLU A 90 1.58 7.11 18.52
N LYS A 91 1.03 6.10 17.83
CA LYS A 91 0.92 6.09 16.36
C LYS A 91 0.10 7.26 15.83
N LEU A 92 -0.99 7.64 16.51
CA LEU A 92 -1.80 8.80 16.13
C LEU A 92 -1.00 10.10 16.23
N MET A 93 -0.22 10.26 17.30
CA MET A 93 0.63 11.43 17.51
C MET A 93 1.73 11.53 16.44
N GLU A 94 2.38 10.41 16.13
CA GLU A 94 3.37 10.33 15.06
C GLU A 94 2.75 10.66 13.68
N THR A 95 1.60 10.06 13.37
CA THR A 95 0.88 10.33 12.11
C THR A 95 0.48 11.80 11.99
N LYS A 96 0.05 12.43 13.09
CA LYS A 96 -0.28 13.86 13.12
C LYS A 96 0.97 14.72 12.89
N HIS A 97 2.11 14.32 13.45
CA HIS A 97 3.39 14.99 13.23
C HIS A 97 3.82 14.90 11.76
N GLN A 98 3.79 13.71 11.17
CA GLN A 98 4.11 13.48 9.76
C GLN A 98 3.19 14.27 8.82
N ASN A 99 1.88 14.28 9.09
CA ASN A 99 0.93 15.09 8.31
C ASN A 99 1.21 16.60 8.44
N LYS A 100 1.65 17.07 9.61
CA LYS A 100 2.04 18.46 9.80
C LYS A 100 3.31 18.79 9.00
N ILE A 101 4.29 17.88 8.98
CA ILE A 101 5.49 18.01 8.13
C ILE A 101 5.07 18.08 6.66
N LEU A 102 4.28 17.12 6.18
CA LEU A 102 3.85 17.07 4.78
C LEU A 102 3.05 18.32 4.34
N LYS A 103 2.17 18.83 5.22
CA LYS A 103 1.43 20.07 4.95
C LYS A 103 2.33 21.29 4.87
N LYS A 104 3.38 21.33 5.71
CA LYS A 104 4.34 22.44 5.74
C LYS A 104 5.34 22.36 4.58
N ASP A 105 5.78 21.16 4.25
CA ASP A 105 6.76 20.90 3.21
C ASP A 105 6.07 20.76 1.85
N SER A 106 5.71 21.91 1.27
CA SER A 106 5.23 21.99 -0.12
C SER A 106 6.32 21.72 -1.16
N ARG A 107 7.57 21.55 -0.74
CA ARG A 107 8.74 21.38 -1.62
C ARG A 107 8.64 20.13 -2.50
N PRO A 108 8.31 18.92 -1.99
CA PRO A 108 8.22 17.74 -2.83
C PRO A 108 7.13 17.87 -3.89
N VAL A 109 5.95 18.40 -3.53
CA VAL A 109 4.86 18.65 -4.48
C VAL A 109 5.29 19.63 -5.57
N LYS A 110 5.94 20.74 -5.18
CA LYS A 110 6.46 21.73 -6.14
C LYS A 110 7.50 21.13 -7.09
N LEU A 111 8.37 20.26 -6.60
CA LEU A 111 9.37 19.56 -7.43
C LEU A 111 8.71 18.59 -8.41
N ILE A 112 7.71 17.82 -7.97
CA ILE A 112 6.95 16.91 -8.84
C ILE A 112 6.24 17.71 -9.93
N SER A 113 5.51 18.76 -9.58
CA SER A 113 4.83 19.60 -10.57
C SER A 113 5.79 20.21 -11.59
N LYS A 114 6.97 20.68 -11.14
CA LYS A 114 8.00 21.20 -12.06
C LYS A 114 8.57 20.09 -12.95
N SER A 115 8.81 18.90 -12.40
CA SER A 115 9.30 17.75 -13.16
C SER A 115 8.28 17.33 -14.23
N GLU A 116 7.00 17.28 -13.87
CA GLU A 116 5.90 16.96 -14.80
C GLU A 116 5.80 18.01 -15.91
N GLU A 117 5.86 19.30 -15.56
CA GLU A 117 5.89 20.40 -16.55
C GLU A 117 7.04 20.22 -17.54
N THR A 118 8.27 19.98 -17.05
CA THR A 118 9.43 19.77 -17.94
C THR A 118 9.29 18.53 -18.81
N ASN A 119 8.70 17.46 -18.29
CA ASN A 119 8.48 16.23 -19.04
C ASN A 119 7.43 16.42 -20.14
N THR A 120 6.32 17.11 -19.84
CA THR A 120 5.32 17.47 -20.85
C THR A 120 5.91 18.37 -21.94
N GLN A 121 6.67 19.41 -21.56
CA GLN A 121 7.35 20.27 -22.53
C GLN A 121 8.28 19.46 -23.44
N LEU A 122 9.08 18.54 -22.87
CA LEU A 122 9.97 17.67 -23.63
C LEU A 122 9.20 16.75 -24.57
N SER A 123 8.15 16.08 -24.07
CA SER A 123 7.32 15.20 -24.90
C SER A 123 6.64 15.92 -26.04
N ILE A 124 6.24 17.19 -25.84
CA ILE A 124 5.72 18.01 -26.93
C ILE A 124 6.86 18.27 -27.91
N MET A 125 8.01 18.81 -27.48
CA MET A 125 9.16 19.16 -28.34
C MET A 125 9.73 17.99 -29.15
N THR A 126 9.73 16.77 -28.61
CA THR A 126 10.29 15.58 -29.28
C THR A 126 9.24 14.76 -30.02
N ARG A 127 7.98 15.22 -30.08
CA ARG A 127 6.90 14.49 -30.75
C ARG A 127 7.19 14.40 -32.24
N ASP A 128 7.21 13.18 -32.77
CA ASP A 128 7.18 12.97 -34.21
C ASP A 128 5.83 13.45 -34.75
N LEU A 129 5.88 14.36 -35.72
CA LEU A 129 4.71 14.95 -36.37
C LEU A 129 4.31 14.18 -37.64
N THR A 130 5.08 13.17 -38.05
CA THR A 130 4.70 12.34 -39.20
C THR A 130 3.46 11.50 -38.86
N GLY A 131 2.56 11.38 -39.84
CA GLY A 131 1.32 10.60 -39.67
C GLY A 131 0.24 11.27 -38.79
N LEU A 132 0.42 12.53 -38.39
CA LEU A 132 -0.64 13.34 -37.76
C LEU A 132 -1.45 14.08 -38.84
N ASP A 133 -2.68 14.44 -38.49
CA ASP A 133 -3.47 15.34 -39.34
C ASP A 133 -2.92 16.79 -39.27
N CYS A 134 -3.34 17.63 -40.21
CA CYS A 134 -2.83 18.99 -40.34
C CYS A 134 -3.13 19.86 -39.11
N GLU A 135 -4.29 19.68 -38.47
CA GLU A 135 -4.68 20.46 -37.29
C GLU A 135 -3.85 20.08 -36.07
N GLN A 136 -3.62 18.78 -35.86
CA GLN A 136 -2.75 18.26 -34.82
C GLN A 136 -1.31 18.73 -35.02
N GLN A 137 -0.82 18.66 -36.26
CA GLN A 137 0.51 19.13 -36.60
C GLN A 137 0.68 20.63 -36.28
N GLU A 138 -0.29 21.46 -36.68
CA GLU A 138 -0.31 22.89 -36.37
C GLU A 138 -0.33 23.13 -34.85
N PHE A 139 -1.16 22.40 -34.10
CA PHE A 139 -1.21 22.50 -32.65
C PHE A 139 0.16 22.25 -32.00
N PHE A 140 0.84 21.17 -32.37
CA PHE A 140 2.15 20.85 -31.80
C PHE A 140 3.21 21.88 -32.18
N GLN A 141 3.22 22.35 -33.43
CA GLN A 141 4.14 23.41 -33.88
C GLN A 141 3.92 24.73 -33.13
N LEU A 142 2.66 25.10 -32.91
CA LEU A 142 2.30 26.28 -32.13
C LEU A 142 2.78 26.14 -30.68
N LYS A 143 2.57 24.96 -30.07
CA LYS A 143 3.05 24.67 -28.72
C LYS A 143 4.57 24.68 -28.62
N HIS A 144 5.30 24.14 -29.60
CA HIS A 144 6.76 24.23 -29.67
C HIS A 144 7.22 25.69 -29.66
N SER A 145 6.62 26.51 -30.52
CA SER A 145 6.95 27.92 -30.66
C SER A 145 6.73 28.69 -29.36
N GLU A 146 5.61 28.43 -28.67
CA GLU A 146 5.32 29.06 -27.38
C GLU A 146 6.32 28.62 -26.30
N ILE A 147 6.64 27.33 -26.21
CA ILE A 147 7.64 26.82 -25.25
C ILE A 147 9.00 27.50 -25.49
N ILE A 148 9.47 27.55 -26.74
CA ILE A 148 10.74 28.20 -27.09
C ILE A 148 10.72 29.70 -26.72
N LYS A 149 9.60 30.39 -26.99
CA LYS A 149 9.43 31.80 -26.64
C LYS A 149 9.47 32.03 -25.13
N GLN A 150 8.80 31.18 -24.35
CA GLN A 150 8.84 31.23 -22.88
C GLN A 150 10.25 30.98 -22.34
N LEU A 151 10.95 29.97 -22.85
CA LEU A 151 12.33 29.69 -22.47
C LEU A 151 13.23 30.90 -22.74
N ARG A 152 13.18 31.46 -23.95
CA ARG A 152 13.96 32.67 -24.30
C ARG A 152 13.64 33.86 -23.39
N ARG A 153 12.35 34.07 -23.06
CA ARG A 153 11.91 35.10 -22.12
C ARG A 153 12.53 34.89 -20.74
N ASN A 154 12.43 33.67 -20.21
CA ASN A 154 12.98 33.32 -18.89
C ASN A 154 14.50 33.47 -18.82
N PHE A 155 15.20 33.12 -19.90
CA PHE A 155 16.65 33.35 -20.02
C PHE A 155 16.99 34.84 -20.10
N SER A 156 16.19 35.64 -20.81
CA SER A 156 16.42 37.08 -20.96
C SER A 156 16.05 37.90 -19.72
N SER A 157 15.09 37.43 -18.92
CA SER A 157 14.62 38.10 -17.70
C SER A 157 15.45 37.81 -16.47
N ASN A 158 16.37 36.83 -16.53
CA ASN A 158 17.35 36.57 -15.50
C ASN A 158 18.66 37.26 -15.91
N PRO A 159 18.94 38.49 -15.46
CA PRO A 159 20.29 39.02 -15.58
C PRO A 159 21.18 38.10 -14.74
N THR A 160 22.00 37.28 -15.38
CA THR A 160 23.13 36.63 -14.73
C THR A 160 24.03 37.73 -14.19
N SER A 161 23.95 37.99 -12.88
CA SER A 161 24.95 38.72 -12.10
C SER A 161 25.84 37.74 -11.35
#